data_AF-A0A1F2WCW1-F1
#
_entry.id   AF-A0A1F2WCW1-F1
#
_cell.length_a   1.000
_cell.length_b   1.000
_cell.length_c   1.000
_cell.angle_alpha   90.00
_cell.angle_beta   90.00
_cell.angle_gamma   90.00
#
_symmetry.space_group_name_H-M   'P 1'
#
loop_
_entity.id
_entity.type
_entity.pdbx_description
1 polymer ?
#
loop_
_entity_poly.entity_id
_entity_poly.type
_entity_poly.pdbx_seq_one_letter_code
_entity_poly.pdbx_strand_id
1 'polypeptide(L)'
;MTCPNLKCKKEFSFDYKKYLARKKLILLSTTIACFIVLAAVIISSVFLLDRRNIFIAEVKNEYESQFKKIQDEFTQENISIKESYDNEIKKIDVVVLKTQAAEHYKKIWEERKSYSSKYAITPREKAQLEMLALSKDKTKSIEDIIRGITIKAAPDNSTVNVLSSASGYSLDIDFDMSELSSGEEGTRTKHDSIDSLKKEIIRLVSKVTNDVFEFCQNMGLKSIAIGCRHYVRQYDDRNNYIENINEILYKISLNKKDLGELKDNPFLEIYLTTKYFKVEVDEFPNLSLEITEPYTYEPIKPIEPIPYKPIKLPDKLPEPIKLPELKLR
;
A
#
# COMPACT_ATOMS: atom_id res chain seq x y z
N MET A 1 105.96 -4.30 44.97
CA MET A 1 105.54 -2.90 44.69
C MET A 1 105.45 -2.18 46.02
N THR A 2 106.06 -1.01 46.16
CA THR A 2 105.89 -0.16 47.34
C THR A 2 104.49 0.45 47.33
N CYS A 3 103.87 0.53 48.51
CA CYS A 3 102.56 1.16 48.65
C CYS A 3 102.60 2.59 48.08
N PRO A 4 101.64 3.01 47.23
CA PRO A 4 101.67 4.33 46.58
C PRO A 4 101.53 5.50 47.57
N ASN A 5 101.29 5.24 48.86
CA ASN A 5 101.24 6.25 49.90
C ASN A 5 102.65 6.54 50.46
N LEU A 6 103.22 7.71 50.12
CA LEU A 6 104.62 8.11 50.35
C LEU A 6 105.12 8.00 51.81
N LYS A 7 104.23 8.02 52.82
CA LYS A 7 104.62 7.87 54.24
C LYS A 7 104.80 6.40 54.66
N CYS A 8 104.25 5.45 53.92
CA CYS A 8 104.31 4.04 54.24
C CYS A 8 105.29 3.33 53.30
N LYS A 9 106.58 3.32 53.67
CA LYS A 9 107.64 2.58 52.96
C LYS A 9 107.60 1.06 53.22
N LYS A 10 106.42 0.49 53.47
CA LYS A 10 106.26 -0.97 53.58
C LYS A 10 106.05 -1.54 52.18
N GLU A 11 106.95 -2.42 51.78
CA GLU A 11 106.76 -3.28 50.63
C GLU A 11 105.63 -4.26 50.94
N PHE A 12 104.63 -4.32 50.07
CA PHE A 12 103.60 -5.36 50.15
C PHE A 12 103.70 -6.26 48.92
N SER A 13 103.57 -7.56 49.15
CA SER A 13 103.59 -8.56 48.08
C SER A 13 102.21 -8.60 47.43
N PHE A 14 102.06 -7.91 46.31
CA PHE A 14 100.92 -8.13 45.42
C PHE A 14 101.11 -9.48 44.73
N ASP A 15 100.45 -10.51 45.25
CA ASP A 15 100.47 -11.85 44.67
C ASP A 15 99.53 -11.93 43.47
N TYR A 16 100.08 -11.58 42.30
CA TYR A 16 99.39 -11.60 41.02
C TYR A 16 98.75 -12.96 40.70
N LYS A 17 99.37 -14.07 41.13
CA LYS A 17 98.82 -15.42 40.92
C LYS A 17 97.53 -15.61 41.70
N LYS A 18 97.48 -15.13 42.95
CA LYS A 18 96.29 -15.22 43.81
C LYS A 18 95.15 -14.32 43.32
N TYR A 19 95.45 -13.15 42.78
CA TYR A 19 94.45 -12.27 42.15
C TYR A 19 93.87 -12.87 40.87
N LEU A 20 94.72 -13.40 39.96
CA LEU A 20 94.28 -14.09 38.75
C LEU A 20 93.41 -15.31 39.04
N ALA A 21 93.79 -16.11 40.04
CA ALA A 21 93.03 -17.28 40.45
C ALA A 21 91.63 -16.89 40.97
N ARG A 22 91.54 -15.85 41.81
CA ARG A 22 90.24 -15.31 42.29
C ARG A 22 89.41 -14.72 41.15
N LYS A 23 90.01 -13.98 40.22
CA LYS A 23 89.32 -13.41 39.06
C LYS A 23 88.76 -14.52 38.15
N LYS A 24 89.54 -15.58 37.90
CA LYS A 24 89.07 -16.76 37.14
C LYS A 24 87.95 -17.50 37.86
N LEU A 25 88.05 -17.69 39.18
CA LEU A 25 87.01 -18.33 39.97
C LEU A 25 85.69 -17.55 39.92
N ILE A 26 85.75 -16.22 40.09
CA ILE A 26 84.58 -15.35 40.01
C ILE A 26 83.97 -15.42 38.59
N LEU A 27 84.79 -15.29 37.55
CA LEU A 27 84.32 -15.36 36.16
C LEU A 27 83.67 -16.72 35.83
N LEU A 28 84.24 -17.82 36.32
CA LEU A 28 83.69 -19.16 36.12
C LEU A 28 82.39 -19.34 36.91
N SER A 29 82.32 -18.82 38.13
CA SER A 29 81.12 -18.90 38.95
C SER A 29 79.97 -18.09 38.36
N THR A 30 80.25 -16.91 37.79
CA THR A 30 79.24 -16.08 37.14
C THR A 30 78.79 -16.67 35.81
N THR A 31 79.70 -17.26 35.01
CA THR A 31 79.28 -17.94 33.77
C THR A 31 78.41 -19.15 34.07
N ILE A 32 78.77 -19.99 35.05
CA ILE A 32 77.95 -21.13 35.48
C ILE A 32 76.58 -20.67 35.97
N ALA A 33 76.53 -19.62 36.81
CA ALA A 33 75.27 -19.05 37.28
C ALA A 33 74.40 -18.54 36.11
N CYS A 34 75.00 -17.85 35.13
CA CYS A 34 74.29 -17.41 33.92
C CYS A 34 73.75 -18.60 33.11
N PHE A 35 74.50 -19.69 32.96
CA PHE A 35 74.03 -20.89 32.26
C PHE A 35 72.85 -21.55 32.97
N ILE A 36 72.87 -21.63 34.31
CA ILE A 36 71.77 -22.19 35.10
C ILE A 36 70.51 -21.33 34.92
N VAL A 37 70.63 -20.01 34.98
CA VAL A 37 69.49 -19.09 34.76
C VAL A 37 68.94 -19.22 33.35
N LEU A 38 69.80 -19.27 32.32
CA LEU A 38 69.38 -19.47 30.92
C LEU A 38 68.66 -20.82 30.73
N ALA A 39 69.20 -21.90 31.30
CA ALA A 39 68.57 -23.21 31.23
C ALA A 39 67.19 -23.21 31.93
N ALA A 40 67.07 -22.57 33.09
CA ALA A 40 65.79 -22.44 33.80
C ALA A 40 64.76 -21.62 33.00
N VAL A 41 65.18 -20.54 32.33
CA VAL A 41 64.29 -19.73 31.47
C VAL A 41 63.81 -20.53 30.25
N ILE A 42 64.69 -21.31 29.61
CA ILE A 42 64.32 -22.13 28.44
C ILE A 42 63.40 -23.29 28.86
N ILE A 43 63.73 -24.01 29.92
CA ILE A 43 62.93 -25.16 30.39
C ILE A 43 61.55 -24.69 30.87
N SER A 44 61.49 -23.59 31.63
CA SER A 44 60.21 -23.04 32.12
C SER A 44 59.33 -22.52 30.98
N SER A 45 59.90 -21.87 29.97
CA SER A 45 59.13 -21.40 28.81
C SER A 45 58.56 -22.56 27.97
N VAL A 46 59.33 -23.63 27.74
CA VAL A 46 58.84 -24.84 27.06
C VAL A 46 57.71 -25.50 27.86
N PHE A 47 57.89 -25.67 29.18
CA PHE A 47 56.87 -26.29 30.03
C PHE A 47 55.58 -25.47 30.13
N LEU A 48 55.70 -24.13 30.19
CA LEU A 48 54.54 -23.23 30.19
C LEU A 48 53.80 -23.23 28.84
N LEU A 49 54.52 -23.32 27.72
CA LEU A 49 53.91 -23.43 26.39
C LEU A 49 53.14 -24.74 26.23
N ASP A 50 53.71 -25.86 26.69
CA ASP A 50 53.05 -27.17 26.61
C ASP A 50 51.77 -27.22 27.46
N ARG A 51 51.85 -26.72 28.70
CA ARG A 51 50.68 -26.60 29.59
C ARG A 51 49.60 -25.68 29.01
N ARG A 52 50.01 -24.58 28.35
CA ARG A 52 49.06 -23.66 27.68
C ARG A 52 48.39 -24.34 26.48
N ASN A 53 49.11 -25.14 25.72
CA ASN A 53 48.55 -25.86 24.57
C ASN A 53 47.53 -26.92 25.00
N ILE A 54 47.81 -27.66 26.08
CA ILE A 54 46.87 -28.63 26.66
C ILE A 54 45.58 -27.91 27.11
N PHE A 55 45.71 -26.79 27.83
CA PHE A 55 44.55 -26.00 28.27
C PHE A 55 43.74 -25.45 27.09
N ILE A 56 44.40 -24.92 26.05
CA ILE A 56 43.71 -24.43 24.83
C ILE A 56 42.96 -25.58 24.14
N ALA A 57 43.54 -26.76 24.06
CA ALA A 57 42.90 -27.93 23.44
C ALA A 57 41.67 -28.40 24.25
N GLU A 58 41.77 -28.40 25.57
CA GLU A 58 40.66 -28.76 26.47
C GLU A 58 39.49 -27.77 26.35
N VAL A 59 39.80 -26.47 26.41
CA VAL A 59 38.82 -25.40 26.20
C VAL A 59 38.18 -25.50 24.81
N LYS A 60 38.98 -25.76 23.76
CA LYS A 60 38.46 -25.91 22.39
C LYS A 60 37.50 -27.10 22.27
N ASN A 61 37.87 -28.26 22.85
CA ASN A 61 37.01 -29.44 22.85
C ASN A 61 35.70 -29.21 23.61
N GLU A 62 35.75 -28.46 24.73
CA GLU A 62 34.54 -28.10 25.47
C GLU A 62 33.63 -27.17 24.66
N TYR A 63 34.19 -26.15 24.00
CA TYR A 63 33.42 -25.30 23.07
C TYR A 63 32.83 -26.08 21.89
N GLU A 64 33.60 -26.99 21.28
CA GLU A 64 33.11 -27.85 20.19
C GLU A 64 31.96 -28.75 20.67
N SER A 65 32.06 -29.31 21.87
CA SER A 65 31.01 -30.11 22.50
C SER A 65 29.74 -29.29 22.78
N GLN A 66 29.89 -28.09 23.36
CA GLN A 66 28.75 -27.19 23.60
C GLN A 66 28.09 -26.73 22.29
N PHE A 67 28.90 -26.38 21.28
CA PHE A 67 28.38 -25.98 19.98
C PHE A 67 27.61 -27.11 19.31
N LYS A 68 28.13 -28.34 19.37
CA LYS A 68 27.44 -29.52 18.85
C LYS A 68 26.11 -29.76 19.57
N LYS A 69 26.10 -29.62 20.90
CA LYS A 69 24.87 -29.77 21.70
C LYS A 69 23.81 -28.73 21.34
N ILE A 70 24.21 -27.46 21.20
CA ILE A 70 23.31 -26.37 20.76
C ILE A 70 22.77 -26.66 19.35
N GLN A 71 23.63 -27.12 18.44
CA GLN A 71 23.24 -27.45 17.08
C GLN A 71 22.24 -28.63 17.04
N ASP A 72 22.46 -29.65 17.87
CA ASP A 72 21.55 -30.80 18.00
C ASP A 72 20.20 -30.38 18.59
N GLU A 73 20.20 -29.51 19.62
CA GLU A 73 18.98 -28.94 20.23
C GLU A 73 18.18 -28.12 19.22
N PHE A 74 18.82 -27.20 18.46
CA PHE A 74 18.17 -26.44 17.39
C PHE A 74 17.61 -27.34 16.28
N THR A 75 18.32 -28.43 15.96
CA THR A 75 17.86 -29.38 14.94
C THR A 75 16.62 -30.13 15.40
N GLN A 76 16.59 -30.57 16.66
CA GLN A 76 15.39 -31.19 17.23
C GLN A 76 14.21 -30.23 17.33
N GLU A 77 14.44 -28.99 17.75
CA GLU A 77 13.40 -27.96 17.82
C GLU A 77 12.78 -27.75 16.42
N ASN A 78 13.61 -27.57 15.39
CA ASN A 78 13.13 -27.43 14.02
C ASN A 78 12.33 -28.63 13.52
N ILE A 79 12.75 -29.86 13.85
CA ILE A 79 12.00 -31.08 13.50
C ILE A 79 10.64 -31.07 14.20
N SER A 80 10.60 -30.80 15.50
CA SER A 80 9.34 -30.77 16.26
C SER A 80 8.37 -29.69 15.79
N ILE A 81 8.87 -28.50 15.45
CA ILE A 81 8.08 -27.41 14.88
C ILE A 81 7.52 -27.83 13.52
N LYS A 82 8.36 -28.42 12.67
CA LYS A 82 7.95 -28.89 11.35
C LYS A 82 6.87 -29.98 11.46
N GLU A 83 7.04 -30.95 12.36
CA GLU A 83 6.05 -31.99 12.63
C GLU A 83 4.75 -31.41 13.17
N SER A 84 4.82 -30.38 14.02
CA SER A 84 3.65 -29.65 14.51
C SER A 84 2.87 -29.02 13.36
N TYR A 85 3.55 -28.28 12.48
CA TYR A 85 2.91 -27.66 11.31
C TYR A 85 2.37 -28.70 10.32
N ASP A 86 3.11 -29.77 10.04
CA ASP A 86 2.64 -30.85 9.17
C ASP A 86 1.38 -31.52 9.75
N ASN A 87 1.31 -31.68 11.07
CA ASN A 87 0.13 -32.20 11.75
C ASN A 87 -1.04 -31.21 11.74
N GLU A 88 -0.79 -29.91 11.86
CA GLU A 88 -1.83 -28.89 11.68
C GLU A 88 -2.37 -28.86 10.24
N ILE A 89 -1.49 -28.89 9.24
CA ILE A 89 -1.88 -28.93 7.83
C ILE A 89 -2.70 -30.19 7.52
N LYS A 90 -2.32 -31.35 8.07
CA LYS A 90 -3.10 -32.60 7.92
C LYS A 90 -4.48 -32.53 8.55
N LYS A 91 -4.68 -31.70 9.59
CA LYS A 91 -6.00 -31.48 10.20
C LYS A 91 -6.88 -30.54 9.38
N ILE A 92 -6.31 -29.81 8.41
CA ILE A 92 -7.08 -28.92 7.54
C ILE A 92 -7.81 -29.75 6.50
N ASP A 93 -9.13 -29.85 6.64
CA ASP A 93 -10.01 -30.36 5.58
C ASP A 93 -10.32 -29.24 4.58
N VAL A 94 -9.59 -29.25 3.47
CA VAL A 94 -9.74 -28.28 2.38
C VAL A 94 -11.16 -28.29 1.79
N VAL A 95 -11.84 -29.45 1.77
CA VAL A 95 -13.19 -29.59 1.23
C VAL A 95 -14.21 -28.94 2.14
N VAL A 96 -14.08 -29.14 3.46
CA VAL A 96 -14.93 -28.47 4.46
C VAL A 96 -14.72 -26.96 4.43
N LEU A 97 -13.47 -26.48 4.42
CA LEU A 97 -13.18 -25.04 4.33
C LEU A 97 -13.74 -24.42 3.05
N LYS A 98 -13.58 -25.10 1.91
CA LYS A 98 -14.14 -24.64 0.63
C LYS A 98 -15.67 -24.55 0.68
N THR A 99 -16.31 -25.53 1.28
CA THR A 99 -17.78 -25.55 1.46
C THR A 99 -18.24 -24.42 2.37
N GLN A 100 -17.59 -24.24 3.52
CA GLN A 100 -17.90 -23.15 4.46
C GLN A 100 -17.70 -21.77 3.82
N ALA A 101 -16.62 -21.58 3.07
CA ALA A 101 -16.38 -20.35 2.32
C ALA A 101 -17.48 -20.11 1.28
N ALA A 102 -17.84 -21.13 0.50
CA ALA A 102 -18.90 -21.02 -0.50
C ALA A 102 -20.26 -20.66 0.14
N GLU A 103 -20.63 -21.29 1.25
CA GLU A 103 -21.86 -20.98 1.98
C GLU A 103 -21.85 -19.56 2.55
N HIS A 104 -20.73 -19.14 3.15
CA HIS A 104 -20.56 -17.81 3.68
C HIS A 104 -20.70 -16.74 2.59
N TYR A 105 -19.99 -16.89 1.46
CA TYR A 105 -20.07 -15.94 0.36
C TYR A 105 -21.42 -15.97 -0.34
N LYS A 106 -22.08 -17.14 -0.44
CA LYS A 106 -23.46 -17.22 -0.94
C LYS A 106 -24.42 -16.43 -0.06
N LYS A 107 -24.30 -16.54 1.27
CA LYS A 107 -25.12 -15.76 2.21
C LYS A 107 -24.87 -14.25 2.06
N ILE A 108 -23.61 -13.82 1.98
CA ILE A 108 -23.26 -12.41 1.72
C ILE A 108 -23.85 -11.94 0.39
N TRP A 109 -23.78 -12.78 -0.64
CA TRP A 109 -24.31 -12.47 -1.97
C TRP A 109 -25.82 -12.27 -1.95
N GLU A 110 -26.57 -13.18 -1.31
CA GLU A 110 -28.02 -13.03 -1.14
C GLU A 110 -28.38 -11.79 -0.31
N GLU A 111 -27.63 -11.50 0.77
CA GLU A 111 -27.85 -10.30 1.57
C GLU A 111 -27.56 -9.01 0.78
N ARG A 112 -26.55 -9.00 -0.09
CA ARG A 112 -26.28 -7.89 -1.02
C ARG A 112 -27.36 -7.76 -2.09
N LYS A 113 -27.83 -8.88 -2.64
CA LYS A 113 -28.94 -8.92 -3.61
C LYS A 113 -30.25 -8.42 -3.02
N SER A 114 -30.46 -8.60 -1.71
CA SER A 114 -31.60 -8.04 -1.00
C SER A 114 -31.49 -6.54 -0.73
N TYR A 115 -30.37 -5.91 -1.10
CA TYR A 115 -29.99 -4.54 -0.74
C TYR A 115 -30.21 -4.28 0.76
N SER A 116 -29.56 -5.07 1.60
CA SER A 116 -29.58 -4.83 3.04
C SER A 116 -28.75 -3.60 3.41
N SER A 117 -29.32 -2.70 4.21
CA SER A 117 -28.66 -1.45 4.65
C SER A 117 -27.34 -1.69 5.38
N LYS A 118 -27.17 -2.87 5.99
CA LYS A 118 -25.94 -3.30 6.64
C LYS A 118 -24.71 -3.29 5.71
N TYR A 119 -24.91 -3.53 4.42
CA TYR A 119 -23.82 -3.66 3.44
C TYR A 119 -23.67 -2.44 2.52
N ALA A 120 -24.53 -1.43 2.64
CA ALA A 120 -24.45 -0.21 1.83
C ALA A 120 -23.49 0.81 2.43
N ILE A 121 -22.20 0.59 2.19
CA ILE A 121 -21.12 1.41 2.76
C ILE A 121 -20.79 2.56 1.81
N THR A 122 -20.67 2.25 0.52
CA THR A 122 -20.29 3.21 -0.52
C THR A 122 -21.46 4.15 -0.88
N PRO A 123 -21.19 5.37 -1.38
CA PRO A 123 -22.24 6.27 -1.86
C PRO A 123 -23.16 5.62 -2.90
N ARG A 124 -22.60 4.80 -3.79
CA ARG A 124 -23.35 4.08 -4.81
C ARG A 124 -24.31 3.06 -4.21
N GLU A 125 -23.87 2.23 -3.26
CA GLU A 125 -24.75 1.24 -2.62
C GLU A 125 -25.88 1.93 -1.85
N LYS A 126 -25.62 3.08 -1.24
CA LYS A 126 -26.66 3.91 -0.60
C LYS A 126 -27.66 4.45 -1.62
N ALA A 127 -27.20 4.94 -2.77
CA ALA A 127 -28.09 5.36 -3.86
C ALA A 127 -28.95 4.18 -4.36
N GLN A 128 -28.39 2.97 -4.46
CA GLN A 128 -29.15 1.77 -4.85
C GLN A 128 -30.25 1.40 -3.84
N LEU A 129 -30.03 1.61 -2.54
CA LEU A 129 -31.10 1.45 -1.54
C LEU A 129 -32.23 2.45 -1.74
N GLU A 130 -31.89 3.70 -2.02
CA GLU A 130 -32.89 4.74 -2.28
C GLU A 130 -33.67 4.46 -3.56
N MET A 131 -33.00 3.99 -4.63
CA MET A 131 -33.65 3.56 -5.87
C MET A 131 -34.59 2.38 -5.63
N LEU A 132 -34.20 1.40 -4.81
CA LEU A 132 -35.05 0.29 -4.43
C LEU A 132 -36.26 0.74 -3.58
N ALA A 133 -36.07 1.70 -2.69
CA ALA A 133 -37.16 2.27 -1.90
C ALA A 133 -38.16 3.01 -2.80
N LEU A 134 -37.65 3.81 -3.75
CA LEU A 134 -38.45 4.51 -4.76
C LEU A 134 -39.23 3.53 -5.64
N SER A 135 -38.61 2.44 -6.10
CA SER A 135 -39.28 1.46 -6.98
C SER A 135 -40.42 0.70 -6.29
N LYS A 136 -40.43 0.66 -4.96
CA LYS A 136 -41.48 0.04 -4.14
C LYS A 136 -42.52 1.05 -3.62
N ASP A 137 -42.29 2.34 -3.83
CA ASP A 137 -43.17 3.40 -3.35
C ASP A 137 -44.47 3.44 -4.18
N LYS A 138 -45.59 3.04 -3.57
CA LYS A 138 -46.91 3.02 -4.22
C LYS A 138 -47.63 4.37 -4.17
N THR A 139 -47.06 5.38 -3.50
CA THR A 139 -47.71 6.68 -3.31
C THR A 139 -47.44 7.66 -4.44
N LYS A 140 -46.41 7.39 -5.26
CA LYS A 140 -45.99 8.25 -6.37
C LYS A 140 -46.47 7.70 -7.72
N SER A 141 -46.55 8.58 -8.71
CA SER A 141 -46.79 8.15 -10.08
C SER A 141 -45.58 7.35 -10.61
N ILE A 142 -45.82 6.45 -11.57
CA ILE A 142 -44.73 5.68 -12.20
C ILE A 142 -43.69 6.62 -12.83
N GLU A 143 -44.14 7.73 -13.43
CA GLU A 143 -43.26 8.74 -14.01
C GLU A 143 -42.35 9.39 -12.97
N ASP A 144 -42.89 9.75 -11.80
CA ASP A 144 -42.12 10.33 -10.69
C ASP A 144 -41.12 9.33 -10.10
N ILE A 145 -41.52 8.06 -10.01
CA ILE A 145 -40.65 6.97 -9.54
C ILE A 145 -39.48 6.80 -10.51
N ILE A 146 -39.77 6.67 -11.81
CA ILE A 146 -38.76 6.54 -12.86
C ILE A 146 -37.82 7.74 -12.82
N ARG A 147 -38.34 8.98 -12.82
CA ARG A 147 -37.53 10.20 -12.74
C ARG A 147 -36.65 10.20 -11.48
N GLY A 148 -37.21 9.83 -10.32
CA GLY A 148 -36.46 9.75 -9.07
C GLY A 148 -35.33 8.73 -9.11
N ILE A 149 -35.59 7.53 -9.66
CA ILE A 149 -34.58 6.49 -9.86
C ILE A 149 -33.52 6.97 -10.83
N THR A 150 -33.90 7.56 -11.96
CA THR A 150 -32.97 8.05 -12.97
C THR A 150 -32.04 9.13 -12.43
N ILE A 151 -32.56 10.08 -11.64
CA ILE A 151 -31.73 11.11 -10.98
C ILE A 151 -30.74 10.48 -10.00
N LYS A 152 -31.11 9.39 -9.31
CA LYS A 152 -30.22 8.69 -8.36
C LYS A 152 -29.20 7.78 -9.03
N ALA A 153 -29.52 7.24 -10.20
CA ALA A 153 -28.62 6.42 -11.00
C ALA A 153 -27.62 7.27 -11.79
N ALA A 154 -28.05 8.44 -12.25
CA ALA A 154 -27.23 9.36 -13.03
C ALA A 154 -26.14 10.00 -12.14
N PRO A 155 -24.94 10.25 -12.68
CA PRO A 155 -23.94 11.08 -12.02
C PRO A 155 -24.45 12.48 -11.71
N ASP A 156 -23.77 13.19 -10.82
CA ASP A 156 -24.09 14.58 -10.53
C ASP A 156 -23.98 15.43 -11.82
N ASN A 157 -24.73 16.53 -11.90
CA ASN A 157 -24.78 17.43 -13.07
C ASN A 157 -25.22 16.80 -14.41
N SER A 158 -25.77 15.58 -14.38
CA SER A 158 -26.33 14.95 -15.58
C SER A 158 -27.59 15.65 -16.07
N THR A 159 -27.75 15.71 -17.39
CA THR A 159 -29.02 16.06 -18.02
C THR A 159 -29.91 14.82 -18.00
N VAL A 160 -31.07 14.88 -17.35
CA VAL A 160 -32.01 13.75 -17.24
C VAL A 160 -33.38 14.13 -17.80
N ASN A 161 -33.78 13.46 -18.87
CA ASN A 161 -35.07 13.61 -19.51
C ASN A 161 -35.87 12.31 -19.44
N VAL A 162 -37.11 12.42 -18.98
CA VAL A 162 -38.09 11.32 -18.94
C VAL A 162 -39.26 11.74 -19.79
N LEU A 163 -39.52 10.99 -20.86
CA LEU A 163 -40.60 11.24 -21.81
C LEU A 163 -41.65 10.14 -21.66
N SER A 164 -42.87 10.53 -21.28
CA SER A 164 -44.01 9.62 -21.23
C SER A 164 -44.71 9.56 -22.59
N SER A 165 -45.12 8.35 -22.99
CA SER A 165 -45.89 8.12 -24.22
C SER A 165 -46.91 7.01 -24.00
N ALA A 166 -47.90 6.89 -24.89
CA ALA A 166 -48.86 5.79 -24.86
C ALA A 166 -48.21 4.39 -24.93
N SER A 167 -46.96 4.30 -25.42
CA SER A 167 -46.21 3.05 -25.58
C SER A 167 -45.28 2.70 -24.42
N GLY A 168 -45.20 3.58 -23.40
CA GLY A 168 -44.27 3.48 -22.27
C GLY A 168 -43.39 4.72 -22.12
N TYR A 169 -42.34 4.58 -21.30
CA TYR A 169 -41.44 5.68 -20.93
C TYR A 169 -40.10 5.59 -21.66
N SER A 170 -39.62 6.72 -22.18
CA SER A 170 -38.30 6.85 -22.79
C SER A 170 -37.41 7.70 -21.90
N LEU A 171 -36.21 7.19 -21.62
CA LEU A 171 -35.21 7.86 -20.79
C LEU A 171 -34.07 8.35 -21.68
N ASP A 172 -33.62 9.56 -21.42
CA ASP A 172 -32.44 10.14 -22.04
C ASP A 172 -31.58 10.83 -20.99
N ILE A 173 -30.34 10.35 -20.83
CA ILE A 173 -29.42 10.75 -19.77
C ILE A 173 -28.06 11.07 -20.38
N ASP A 174 -27.59 12.29 -20.23
CA ASP A 174 -26.25 12.68 -20.65
C ASP A 174 -25.46 13.17 -19.43
N PHE A 175 -24.30 12.56 -19.16
CA PHE A 175 -23.48 12.86 -17.99
C PHE A 175 -22.05 13.21 -18.37
N ASP A 176 -21.37 14.00 -17.53
CA ASP A 176 -19.97 14.36 -17.75
C ASP A 176 -19.02 13.26 -17.27
N MET A 177 -18.04 12.90 -18.08
CA MET A 177 -17.07 11.84 -17.76
C MET A 177 -16.32 12.10 -16.44
N SER A 178 -16.02 13.38 -16.15
CA SER A 178 -15.33 13.82 -14.93
C SER A 178 -16.07 13.46 -13.63
N GLU A 179 -17.39 13.27 -13.69
CA GLU A 179 -18.20 12.91 -12.52
C GLU A 179 -18.01 11.44 -12.11
N LEU A 180 -17.48 10.60 -13.02
CA LEU A 180 -17.26 9.18 -12.77
C LEU A 180 -15.80 8.74 -12.93
N SER A 181 -14.95 9.57 -13.52
CA SER A 181 -13.54 9.27 -13.79
C SER A 181 -12.66 10.47 -13.42
N SER A 182 -11.78 10.27 -12.45
CA SER A 182 -10.79 11.26 -12.03
C SER A 182 -9.77 11.54 -13.12
N GLY A 183 -9.33 12.79 -13.27
CA GLY A 183 -8.34 13.17 -14.29
C GLY A 183 -8.95 13.46 -15.67
N GLU A 184 -10.28 13.51 -15.75
CA GLU A 184 -11.04 13.86 -16.96
C GLU A 184 -11.65 15.28 -16.88
N GLU A 185 -11.08 16.16 -16.04
CA GLU A 185 -11.59 17.52 -15.85
C GLU A 185 -11.21 18.45 -17.01
N GLY A 186 -12.21 19.16 -17.55
CA GLY A 186 -12.00 19.99 -18.74
C GLY A 186 -11.54 19.12 -19.91
N THR A 187 -10.65 19.65 -20.76
CA THR A 187 -10.17 18.93 -21.96
C THR A 187 -9.03 17.95 -21.67
N ARG A 188 -8.80 17.61 -20.40
CA ARG A 188 -7.72 16.71 -20.00
C ARG A 188 -8.27 15.30 -19.96
N THR A 189 -7.45 14.34 -20.36
CA THR A 189 -7.74 12.93 -20.17
C THR A 189 -6.54 12.21 -19.57
N LYS A 190 -6.79 11.20 -18.74
CA LYS A 190 -5.72 10.35 -18.18
C LYS A 190 -5.27 9.26 -19.16
N HIS A 191 -5.99 9.11 -20.27
CA HIS A 191 -5.75 8.08 -21.27
C HIS A 191 -4.67 8.49 -22.26
N ASP A 192 -3.81 7.54 -22.62
CA ASP A 192 -2.72 7.71 -23.59
C ASP A 192 -3.15 7.38 -25.03
N SER A 193 -4.35 6.84 -25.21
CA SER A 193 -4.87 6.35 -26.48
C SER A 193 -6.39 6.46 -26.57
N ILE A 194 -6.90 6.73 -27.77
CA ILE A 194 -8.35 6.81 -28.05
C ILE A 194 -9.05 5.50 -27.71
N ASP A 195 -8.42 4.35 -27.97
CA ASP A 195 -8.98 3.03 -27.61
C ASP A 195 -9.14 2.85 -26.10
N SER A 196 -8.19 3.34 -25.30
CA SER A 196 -8.25 3.30 -23.84
C SER A 196 -9.41 4.17 -23.33
N LEU A 197 -9.52 5.40 -23.85
CA LEU A 197 -10.62 6.33 -23.56
C LEU A 197 -11.98 5.72 -23.94
N LYS A 198 -12.10 5.15 -25.15
CA LYS A 198 -13.32 4.49 -25.65
C LYS A 198 -13.77 3.35 -24.76
N LYS A 199 -12.85 2.49 -24.32
CA LYS A 199 -13.16 1.39 -23.39
C LYS A 199 -13.67 1.90 -22.05
N GLU A 200 -13.08 2.96 -21.51
CA GLU A 200 -13.56 3.54 -20.26
C GLU A 200 -14.94 4.17 -20.42
N ILE A 201 -15.17 4.96 -21.45
CA ILE A 201 -16.49 5.56 -21.72
C ILE A 201 -17.57 4.49 -21.88
N ILE A 202 -17.32 3.43 -22.65
CA ILE A 202 -18.26 2.31 -22.78
C ILE A 202 -18.56 1.67 -21.42
N ARG A 203 -17.54 1.49 -20.56
CA ARG A 203 -17.71 0.97 -19.20
C ARG A 203 -18.58 1.88 -18.34
N LEU A 204 -18.38 3.20 -18.42
CA LEU A 204 -19.13 4.19 -17.66
C LEU A 204 -20.60 4.25 -18.11
N VAL A 205 -20.84 4.34 -19.42
CA VAL A 205 -22.19 4.31 -20.01
C VAL A 205 -22.92 3.03 -19.62
N SER A 206 -22.25 1.87 -19.71
CA SER A 206 -22.83 0.57 -19.32
C SER A 206 -23.21 0.53 -17.83
N LYS A 207 -22.38 1.13 -16.97
CA LYS A 207 -22.62 1.19 -15.53
C LYS A 207 -23.88 1.99 -15.20
N VAL A 208 -24.06 3.16 -15.80
CA VAL A 208 -25.27 3.99 -15.62
C VAL A 208 -26.49 3.28 -16.22
N THR A 209 -26.32 2.65 -17.39
CA THR A 209 -27.38 1.88 -18.06
C THR A 209 -27.89 0.75 -17.18
N ASN A 210 -26.99 0.01 -16.52
CA ASN A 210 -27.37 -1.03 -15.58
C ASN A 210 -28.26 -0.49 -14.46
N ASP A 211 -27.77 0.53 -13.77
CA ASP A 211 -28.44 1.03 -12.58
C ASP A 211 -29.86 1.51 -12.94
N VAL A 212 -30.04 2.17 -14.08
CA VAL A 212 -31.37 2.55 -14.56
C VAL A 212 -32.22 1.33 -14.93
N PHE A 213 -31.67 0.37 -15.68
CA PHE A 213 -32.40 -0.82 -16.12
C PHE A 213 -32.87 -1.67 -14.93
N GLU A 214 -31.99 -1.98 -13.99
CA GLU A 214 -32.25 -2.89 -12.86
C GLU A 214 -33.47 -2.45 -12.04
N PHE A 215 -33.58 -1.14 -11.77
CA PHE A 215 -34.64 -0.58 -10.93
C PHE A 215 -35.89 -0.14 -11.71
N CYS A 216 -35.80 0.07 -13.04
CA CYS A 216 -36.94 0.54 -13.85
C CYS A 216 -37.51 -0.52 -14.83
N GLN A 217 -36.87 -1.68 -15.03
CA GLN A 217 -37.26 -2.69 -16.04
C GLN A 217 -38.75 -3.09 -16.01
N ASN A 218 -39.39 -3.10 -14.85
CA ASN A 218 -40.80 -3.49 -14.68
C ASN A 218 -41.80 -2.31 -14.74
N MET A 219 -41.34 -1.12 -15.15
CA MET A 219 -42.12 0.12 -15.12
C MET A 219 -42.58 0.59 -16.51
N GLY A 220 -42.62 -0.32 -17.49
CA GLY A 220 -43.07 0.01 -18.84
C GLY A 220 -42.07 0.85 -19.64
N LEU A 221 -40.77 0.58 -19.48
CA LEU A 221 -39.74 1.23 -20.29
C LEU A 221 -39.90 0.88 -21.76
N LYS A 222 -39.79 1.92 -22.60
CA LYS A 222 -39.75 1.84 -24.06
C LYS A 222 -38.32 1.95 -24.57
N SER A 223 -37.54 2.88 -24.02
CA SER A 223 -36.14 3.04 -24.39
C SER A 223 -35.31 3.66 -23.27
N ILE A 224 -34.02 3.37 -23.28
CA ILE A 224 -33.00 4.02 -22.44
C ILE A 224 -31.92 4.53 -23.38
N ALA A 225 -31.63 5.83 -23.38
CA ALA A 225 -30.52 6.44 -24.08
C ALA A 225 -29.56 7.06 -23.06
N ILE A 226 -28.27 6.74 -23.17
CA ILE A 226 -27.24 7.22 -22.24
C ILE A 226 -26.04 7.72 -23.03
N GLY A 227 -25.72 9.00 -22.86
CA GLY A 227 -24.56 9.67 -23.43
C GLY A 227 -23.52 10.01 -22.36
N CYS A 228 -22.25 9.88 -22.75
CA CYS A 228 -21.11 10.39 -21.97
C CYS A 228 -20.55 11.62 -22.66
N ARG A 229 -20.52 12.73 -21.94
CA ARG A 229 -19.94 13.99 -22.36
C ARG A 229 -18.50 14.11 -21.90
N HIS A 230 -17.70 14.81 -22.70
CA HIS A 230 -16.37 15.23 -22.31
C HIS A 230 -16.05 16.56 -22.99
N TYR A 231 -15.23 17.38 -22.34
CA TYR A 231 -14.78 18.60 -22.97
C TYR A 231 -13.68 18.30 -23.98
N VAL A 232 -13.78 18.87 -25.17
CA VAL A 232 -12.77 18.76 -26.22
C VAL A 232 -12.36 20.13 -26.70
N ARG A 233 -11.12 20.24 -27.20
CA ARG A 233 -10.65 21.45 -27.89
C ARG A 233 -11.13 21.39 -29.33
N GLN A 234 -11.81 22.43 -29.77
CA GLN A 234 -12.24 22.56 -31.15
C GLN A 234 -11.24 23.40 -31.94
N TYR A 235 -10.94 22.96 -33.16
CA TYR A 235 -10.08 23.65 -34.10
C TYR A 235 -10.82 23.89 -35.43
N ASP A 236 -10.49 24.96 -36.14
CA ASP A 236 -11.00 25.22 -37.49
C ASP A 236 -10.27 24.36 -38.55
N ASP A 237 -10.70 24.44 -39.81
CA ASP A 237 -10.06 23.73 -40.94
C ASP A 237 -8.59 24.12 -41.17
N ARG A 238 -8.13 25.21 -40.55
CA ARG A 238 -6.75 25.71 -40.60
C ARG A 238 -5.96 25.36 -39.33
N ASN A 239 -6.53 24.51 -38.47
CA ASN A 239 -5.96 24.08 -37.19
C ASN A 239 -5.77 25.22 -36.18
N ASN A 240 -6.55 26.29 -36.27
CA ASN A 240 -6.60 27.33 -35.24
C ASN A 240 -7.59 26.94 -34.14
N TYR A 241 -7.18 27.09 -32.89
CA TYR A 241 -8.05 26.86 -31.75
C TYR A 241 -9.24 27.82 -31.78
N ILE A 242 -10.45 27.26 -31.61
CA ILE A 242 -11.71 28.01 -31.55
C ILE A 242 -12.11 28.16 -30.09
N GLU A 243 -12.53 27.06 -29.46
CA GLU A 243 -13.01 27.03 -28.09
C GLU A 243 -12.97 25.60 -27.50
N ASN A 244 -13.31 25.48 -26.21
CA ASN A 244 -13.55 24.20 -25.57
C ASN A 244 -15.06 23.94 -25.54
N ILE A 245 -15.50 22.83 -26.13
CA ILE A 245 -16.91 22.44 -26.14
C ILE A 245 -17.12 21.20 -25.29
N ASN A 246 -18.23 21.13 -24.56
CA ASN A 246 -18.64 19.90 -23.87
C ASN A 246 -19.56 19.11 -24.79
N GLU A 247 -19.01 18.11 -25.47
CA GLU A 247 -19.73 17.33 -26.46
C GLU A 247 -19.98 15.90 -25.98
N ILE A 248 -21.00 15.26 -26.54
CA ILE A 248 -21.27 13.83 -26.26
C ILE A 248 -20.32 13.00 -27.12
N LEU A 249 -19.30 12.39 -26.50
CA LEU A 249 -18.35 11.55 -27.24
C LEU A 249 -18.95 10.22 -27.66
N TYR A 250 -19.85 9.68 -26.84
CA TYR A 250 -20.45 8.38 -27.09
C TYR A 250 -21.85 8.31 -26.49
N LYS A 251 -22.84 7.89 -27.29
CA LYS A 251 -24.22 7.70 -26.85
C LYS A 251 -24.75 6.38 -27.37
N ILE A 252 -25.40 5.64 -26.49
CA ILE A 252 -26.08 4.39 -26.83
C ILE A 252 -27.55 4.49 -26.50
N SER A 253 -28.36 3.73 -27.23
CA SER A 253 -29.74 3.45 -26.87
C SER A 253 -30.06 1.97 -26.85
N LEU A 254 -30.99 1.62 -25.97
CA LEU A 254 -31.66 0.32 -25.90
C LEU A 254 -33.15 0.52 -26.09
N ASN A 255 -33.75 -0.29 -26.95
CA ASN A 255 -35.19 -0.25 -27.18
C ASN A 255 -35.90 -1.38 -26.46
N LYS A 256 -37.22 -1.29 -26.35
CA LYS A 256 -38.08 -2.26 -25.65
C LYS A 256 -37.82 -3.72 -26.03
N LYS A 257 -37.50 -3.99 -27.31
CA LYS A 257 -37.14 -5.32 -27.78
C LYS A 257 -35.87 -5.83 -27.09
N ASP A 258 -34.81 -5.03 -27.14
CA ASP A 258 -33.49 -5.36 -26.59
C ASP A 258 -33.53 -5.45 -25.06
N LEU A 259 -34.31 -4.55 -24.42
CA LEU A 259 -34.58 -4.59 -22.98
C LEU A 259 -35.25 -5.89 -22.54
N GLY A 260 -36.13 -6.47 -23.37
CA GLY A 260 -36.80 -7.74 -23.07
C GLY A 260 -35.89 -8.97 -23.19
N GLU A 261 -34.75 -8.85 -23.88
CA GLU A 261 -33.75 -9.91 -24.03
C GLU A 261 -32.70 -9.90 -22.88
N LEU A 262 -32.62 -8.80 -22.12
CA LEU A 262 -31.82 -8.68 -20.92
C LEU A 262 -32.51 -9.43 -19.75
N LYS A 263 -31.95 -10.56 -19.33
CA LYS A 263 -32.40 -11.31 -18.14
C LYS A 263 -31.38 -11.23 -17.00
N ASP A 264 -31.91 -11.33 -15.77
CA ASP A 264 -31.22 -11.49 -14.48
C ASP A 264 -29.78 -10.98 -14.41
N ASN A 265 -29.63 -9.74 -13.93
CA ASN A 265 -28.38 -9.11 -13.51
C ASN A 265 -27.24 -9.24 -14.54
N PRO A 266 -27.38 -8.61 -15.72
CA PRO A 266 -26.53 -8.92 -16.88
C PRO A 266 -25.09 -8.37 -16.79
N PHE A 267 -24.67 -7.82 -15.64
CA PHE A 267 -23.41 -7.07 -15.51
C PHE A 267 -22.33 -7.75 -14.66
N LEU A 268 -22.46 -9.06 -14.41
CA LEU A 268 -21.26 -9.88 -14.17
C LEU A 268 -20.32 -9.84 -15.38
N GLU A 269 -20.83 -9.51 -16.58
CA GLU A 269 -20.03 -9.25 -17.78
C GLU A 269 -20.53 -8.01 -18.55
N ILE A 270 -20.02 -6.82 -18.21
CA ILE A 270 -20.31 -5.52 -18.87
C ILE A 270 -20.21 -5.60 -20.40
N TYR A 271 -19.33 -6.45 -20.93
CA TYR A 271 -19.13 -6.62 -22.37
C TYR A 271 -20.18 -7.53 -23.05
N LEU A 272 -20.94 -8.36 -22.31
CA LEU A 272 -22.02 -9.14 -22.90
C LEU A 272 -23.26 -8.30 -23.20
N THR A 273 -23.43 -7.17 -22.51
CA THR A 273 -24.57 -6.27 -22.70
C THR A 273 -24.41 -5.30 -23.87
N THR A 274 -23.17 -5.02 -24.28
CA THR A 274 -22.89 -4.05 -25.37
C THR A 274 -23.45 -4.50 -26.72
N LYS A 275 -23.65 -5.80 -26.94
CA LYS A 275 -24.26 -6.34 -28.17
C LYS A 275 -25.72 -5.86 -28.38
N TYR A 276 -26.39 -5.43 -27.32
CA TYR A 276 -27.74 -4.88 -27.35
C TYR A 276 -27.76 -3.36 -27.52
N PHE A 277 -26.59 -2.71 -27.48
CA PHE A 277 -26.49 -1.26 -27.59
C PHE A 277 -26.56 -0.85 -29.05
N LYS A 278 -27.52 0.01 -29.36
CA LYS A 278 -27.52 0.76 -30.60
C LYS A 278 -26.70 2.02 -30.38
N VAL A 279 -25.59 2.18 -31.09
CA VAL A 279 -24.78 3.40 -31.03
C VAL A 279 -25.51 4.52 -31.77
N GLU A 280 -25.79 5.62 -31.06
CA GLU A 280 -26.42 6.83 -31.62
C GLU A 280 -25.40 7.91 -31.94
N VAL A 281 -24.33 8.01 -31.13
CA VAL A 281 -23.22 8.96 -31.30
C VAL A 281 -21.91 8.22 -31.04
N ASP A 282 -20.92 8.41 -31.92
CA ASP A 282 -19.55 7.89 -31.82
C ASP A 282 -18.58 8.93 -32.42
N GLU A 283 -18.11 9.85 -31.59
CA GLU A 283 -17.18 10.91 -32.01
C GLU A 283 -15.71 10.48 -31.96
N PHE A 284 -15.40 9.26 -31.50
CA PHE A 284 -14.02 8.76 -31.41
C PHE A 284 -13.21 8.86 -32.72
N PRO A 285 -13.78 8.65 -33.93
CA PRO A 285 -13.05 8.84 -35.19
C PRO A 285 -12.58 10.29 -35.43
N ASN A 286 -13.22 11.27 -34.79
CA ASN A 286 -12.95 12.70 -34.95
C ASN A 286 -12.02 13.25 -33.85
N LEU A 287 -11.64 12.42 -32.88
CA LEU A 287 -10.80 12.81 -31.75
C LEU A 287 -9.32 12.54 -32.00
N SER A 288 -8.49 13.44 -31.50
CA SER A 288 -7.04 13.25 -31.37
C SER A 288 -6.60 13.55 -29.95
N LEU A 289 -5.58 12.83 -29.47
CA LEU A 289 -4.97 13.08 -28.17
C LEU A 289 -3.63 13.79 -28.36
N GLU A 290 -3.49 14.93 -27.71
CA GLU A 290 -2.23 15.67 -27.65
C GLU A 290 -1.49 15.31 -26.37
N ILE A 291 -0.28 14.76 -26.50
CA ILE A 291 0.62 14.58 -25.35
C ILE A 291 1.11 15.97 -24.95
N THR A 292 0.63 16.47 -23.83
CA THR A 292 1.21 17.63 -23.16
C THR A 292 2.22 17.12 -22.16
N GLU A 293 3.46 17.63 -22.20
CA GLU A 293 4.44 17.35 -21.16
C GLU A 293 3.80 17.63 -19.79
N PRO A 294 4.04 16.80 -18.76
CA PRO A 294 3.48 17.04 -17.45
C PRO A 294 3.88 18.46 -17.04
N TYR A 295 2.89 19.31 -16.75
CA TYR A 295 3.12 20.59 -16.09
C TYR A 295 4.00 20.30 -14.87
N THR A 296 5.28 20.65 -14.96
CA THR A 296 6.13 20.80 -13.79
C THR A 296 5.43 21.87 -12.98
N TYR A 297 4.85 21.49 -11.84
CA TYR A 297 4.52 22.47 -10.83
C TYR A 297 5.79 23.30 -10.62
N GLU A 298 5.75 24.59 -10.94
CA GLU A 298 6.75 25.48 -10.37
C GLU A 298 6.68 25.25 -8.86
N PRO A 299 7.79 24.90 -8.20
CA PRO A 299 7.78 24.73 -6.76
C PRO A 299 7.15 25.98 -6.16
N ILE A 300 6.09 25.79 -5.37
CA ILE A 300 5.41 26.87 -4.66
C ILE A 300 6.51 27.72 -4.04
N LYS A 301 6.67 28.96 -4.52
CA LYS A 301 7.64 29.89 -3.91
C LYS A 301 7.32 29.90 -2.42
N PRO A 302 8.33 29.70 -1.54
CA PRO A 302 8.11 29.78 -0.11
C PRO A 302 7.29 31.03 0.18
N ILE A 303 6.14 30.85 0.82
CA ILE A 303 5.31 31.96 1.27
C ILE A 303 6.25 32.82 2.12
N GLU A 304 6.49 34.06 1.71
CA GLU A 304 7.28 34.99 2.51
C GLU A 304 6.64 35.04 3.91
N PRO A 305 7.43 34.85 4.98
CA PRO A 305 6.88 34.82 6.32
C PRO A 305 6.13 36.13 6.58
N ILE A 306 4.82 36.01 6.80
CA ILE A 306 3.99 37.13 7.23
C ILE A 306 4.64 37.68 8.51
N PRO A 307 4.98 38.99 8.56
CA PRO A 307 5.59 39.55 9.75
C PRO A 307 4.66 39.36 10.93
N TYR A 308 5.14 38.61 11.93
CA TYR A 308 4.42 38.32 13.16
C TYR A 308 4.03 39.63 13.84
N LYS A 309 2.74 39.96 13.81
CA LYS A 309 2.15 40.95 14.73
C LYS A 309 1.78 40.20 16.00
N PRO A 310 2.44 40.48 17.15
CA PRO A 310 2.06 39.87 18.41
C PRO A 310 0.62 40.23 18.72
N ILE A 311 -0.22 39.21 18.86
CA ILE A 311 -1.58 39.34 19.39
C ILE A 311 -1.42 39.75 20.86
N LYS A 312 -1.84 40.97 21.23
CA LYS A 312 -1.99 41.34 22.63
C LYS A 312 -3.17 40.56 23.20
N LEU A 313 -2.89 39.60 24.09
CA LEU A 313 -3.95 38.97 24.88
C LEU A 313 -4.61 40.04 25.77
N PRO A 314 -5.95 40.00 25.95
CA PRO A 314 -6.63 40.87 26.88
C PRO A 314 -6.26 40.52 28.33
N ASP A 315 -5.96 41.54 29.15
CA ASP A 315 -5.46 41.42 30.53
C ASP A 315 -6.45 40.79 31.54
N LYS A 316 -7.65 40.38 31.11
CA LYS A 316 -8.64 39.74 31.97
C LYS A 316 -9.29 38.55 31.28
N LEU A 317 -9.12 37.37 31.87
CA LEU A 317 -9.89 36.19 31.54
C LEU A 317 -11.38 36.44 31.85
N PRO A 318 -12.31 36.08 30.94
CA PRO A 318 -13.73 36.13 31.24
C PRO A 318 -14.09 35.16 32.36
N GLU A 319 -15.00 35.58 33.23
CA GLU A 319 -15.47 34.77 34.36
C GLU A 319 -16.11 33.44 33.89
N PRO A 320 -15.98 32.36 34.68
CA PRO A 320 -16.49 31.05 34.31
C PRO A 320 -18.01 31.04 34.19
N ILE A 321 -18.48 30.52 33.06
CA ILE A 321 -19.89 30.35 32.72
C ILE A 321 -20.50 29.35 33.71
N LYS A 322 -21.51 29.79 34.48
CA LYS A 322 -22.33 28.89 35.32
C LYS A 322 -23.30 28.12 34.42
N LEU A 323 -23.10 26.80 34.31
CA LEU A 323 -24.03 25.89 33.64
C LEU A 323 -25.25 25.62 34.53
N PRO A 324 -26.49 25.65 33.99
CA PRO A 324 -27.68 25.30 34.76
C PRO A 324 -27.76 23.78 35.00
N GLU A 325 -28.19 23.40 36.21
CA GLU A 325 -28.38 22.01 36.63
C GLU A 325 -29.45 21.29 35.79
N LEU A 326 -29.05 20.18 35.18
CA LEU A 326 -29.95 19.24 34.49
C LEU A 326 -30.86 18.54 35.51
N LYS A 327 -32.14 18.92 35.53
CA LYS A 327 -33.18 18.14 36.20
C LYS A 327 -33.49 16.90 35.35
N LEU A 328 -33.04 15.74 35.83
CA LEU A 328 -33.46 14.43 35.33
C LEU A 328 -34.97 14.25 35.57
N ARG A 329 -35.72 13.91 34.52
CA ARG A 329 -37.08 13.38 34.59
C ARG A 329 -37.08 11.94 34.14
#